data_AF-X1SS94-F1
#
_entry.id   AF-X1SS94-F1
#
_cell.length_a   1.000
_cell.length_b   1.000
_cell.length_c   1.000
_cell.angle_alpha   90.00
_cell.angle_beta   90.00
_cell.angle_gamma   90.00
#
_symmetry.space_group_name_H-M   'P 1'
#
loop_
_entity.id
_entity.type
_entity.pdbx_description
1 polymer ?
#
loop_
_entity_poly.entity_id
_entity_poly.type
_entity_poly.pdbx_seq_one_letter_code
_entity_poly.pdbx_strand_id
1 'polypeptide(L)' 'ADMLFLSCQTGLAEAVKNAGRFAAEAEAQVIKIEAGGAYLDVIKAVSDGLALAARRLATLSR' A
#
# COMPACT_ATOMS: atom_id res chain seq x y z
N ALA A 1 -6.77 7.78 1.20
CA ALA A 1 -5.45 8.44 1.33
C ALA A 1 -4.44 7.79 0.38
N ASP A 2 -3.47 8.56 -0.13
CA ASP A 2 -2.39 8.04 -0.96
C ASP A 2 -1.23 7.54 -0.08
N MET A 3 -0.85 6.28 -0.25
CA MET A 3 0.37 5.77 0.37
C MET A 3 1.57 6.24 -0.46
N LEU A 4 2.35 7.19 0.09
CA LEU A 4 3.49 7.80 -0.61
C LEU A 4 4.65 6.81 -0.79
N PHE A 5 5.59 7.16 -1.67
CA PHE A 5 6.83 6.39 -1.86
C PHE A 5 7.58 6.16 -0.54
N LEU A 6 8.17 4.98 -0.39
CA LEU A 6 8.77 4.40 0.82
C LEU A 6 7.83 4.10 1.99
N SER A 7 6.55 4.45 1.91
CA SER A 7 5.60 4.11 2.98
C SER A 7 5.12 2.65 2.92
N CYS A 8 5.30 1.96 1.77
CA CYS A 8 4.96 0.54 1.60
C CYS A 8 6.07 -0.33 1.01
N GLN A 9 7.14 0.29 0.46
CA GLN A 9 8.23 -0.42 -0.22
C GLN A 9 9.33 -0.90 0.74
N THR A 10 9.36 -0.38 1.97
CA THR A 10 10.37 -0.69 3.00
C THR A 10 10.16 -2.06 3.65
N GLY A 11 8.94 -2.60 3.60
CA GLY A 11 8.62 -3.92 4.12
C GLY A 11 7.14 -4.06 4.49
N LEU A 12 6.71 -5.31 4.69
CA LEU A 12 5.32 -5.66 4.94
C LEU A 12 4.78 -5.08 6.26
N ALA A 13 5.52 -5.23 7.36
CA ALA A 13 5.10 -4.73 8.67
C ALA A 13 4.93 -3.20 8.68
N GLU A 14 5.86 -2.50 8.02
CA GLU A 14 5.82 -1.03 7.94
C GLU A 14 4.66 -0.55 7.06
N ALA A 15 4.37 -1.26 5.95
CA ALA A 15 3.23 -0.96 5.09
C ALA A 15 1.88 -1.10 5.82
N VAL A 16 1.70 -2.18 6.59
CA VAL A 16 0.47 -2.39 7.38
C VAL A 16 0.33 -1.34 8.46
N LYS A 17 1.41 -1.02 9.18
CA LYS A 17 1.42 0.02 10.20
C LYS A 17 1.04 1.39 9.62
N ASN A 18 1.62 1.76 8.48
CA ASN A 18 1.31 3.03 7.82
C ASN A 18 -0.14 3.07 7.31
N ALA A 19 -0.66 1.96 6.76
CA ALA A 19 -2.07 1.85 6.37
C ALA A 19 -3.02 2.06 7.56
N GLY A 20 -2.74 1.40 8.69
CA GLY A 20 -3.51 1.56 9.92
C GLY A 20 -3.49 3.00 10.44
N ARG A 21 -2.34 3.67 10.35
CA ARG A 21 -2.22 5.08 10.73
C ARG A 21 -3.12 5.98 9.88
N PHE A 22 -3.19 5.77 8.56
CA PHE A 22 -4.10 6.53 7.70
C PHE A 22 -5.57 6.27 8.01
N ALA A 23 -5.95 5.04 8.35
CA ALA A 23 -7.32 4.72 8.77
C ALA A 23 -7.67 5.41 10.10
N ALA A 24 -6.75 5.40 11.07
CA ALA A 24 -7.00 5.92 12.41
C ALA A 24 -6.89 7.45 12.53
N GLU A 25 -5.89 8.06 11.90
CA GLU A 25 -5.56 9.48 12.08
C GLU A 25 -6.15 10.37 10.98
N ALA A 26 -6.32 9.83 9.77
CA ALA A 26 -6.81 10.57 8.61
C ALA A 26 -8.20 10.09 8.15
N GLU A 27 -8.84 9.21 8.93
CA GLU A 27 -10.17 8.63 8.66
C GLU A 27 -10.28 8.05 7.24
N ALA A 28 -9.17 7.53 6.71
CA ALA A 28 -9.11 7.05 5.35
C ALA A 28 -9.85 5.70 5.23
N GLN A 29 -10.94 5.69 4.47
CA GLN A 29 -11.69 4.46 4.17
C GLN A 29 -11.03 3.59 3.10
N VAL A 30 -10.22 4.21 2.22
CA VAL A 30 -9.49 3.52 1.15
C VAL A 30 -8.05 4.03 1.10
N ILE A 31 -7.11 3.11 0.97
CA ILE A 31 -5.70 3.42 0.75
C ILE A 31 -5.32 3.15 -0.70
N LYS A 32 -4.60 4.09 -1.33
CA LYS A 32 -4.04 3.89 -2.68
C LYS A 32 -2.59 3.44 -2.58
N ILE A 33 -2.23 2.33 -3.25
CA ILE A 33 -0.85 1.87 -3.39
C ILE A 33 -0.49 1.74 -4.86
N GLU A 34 0.60 2.39 -5.27
CA GLU A 34 1.25 2.20 -6.56
C GLU A 34 2.45 1.28 -6.38
N ALA A 35 2.40 0.08 -6.95
CA ALA A 35 3.48 -0.89 -6.78
C ALA A 35 3.66 -1.80 -8.00
N GLY A 36 4.89 -2.28 -8.18
CA GLY A 36 5.22 -3.32 -9.15
C GLY A 36 4.91 -4.72 -8.63
N GLY A 37 5.04 -5.74 -9.50
CA GLY A 37 4.71 -7.13 -9.15
C GLY A 37 5.52 -7.73 -7.98
N ALA A 38 6.69 -7.17 -7.66
CA ALA A 38 7.50 -7.62 -6.52
C ALA A 38 6.87 -7.35 -5.14
N TYR A 39 5.81 -6.52 -5.08
CA TYR A 39 5.18 -6.09 -3.82
C TYR A 39 3.76 -6.64 -3.65
N LEU A 40 3.41 -7.74 -4.33
CA LEU A 40 2.08 -8.34 -4.22
C LEU A 40 1.74 -8.79 -2.79
N ASP A 41 2.73 -9.25 -2.02
CA ASP A 41 2.52 -9.66 -0.63
C ASP A 41 2.17 -8.46 0.27
N VAL A 42 2.75 -7.29 -0.02
CA VAL A 42 2.40 -6.04 0.67
C VAL A 42 0.97 -5.63 0.36
N ILE A 43 0.56 -5.70 -0.90
CA ILE A 43 -0.81 -5.40 -1.34
C ILE A 43 -1.80 -6.30 -0.63
N LYS A 44 -1.53 -7.61 -0.57
CA LYS A 44 -2.38 -8.59 0.13
C LYS A 44 -2.49 -8.28 1.62
N ALA A 45 -1.37 -8.12 2.32
CA ALA A 45 -1.37 -7.89 3.76
C ALA A 45 -2.13 -6.62 4.16
N VAL A 46 -2.04 -5.54 3.37
CA VAL A 46 -2.81 -4.32 3.63
C VAL A 46 -4.30 -4.52 3.34
N SER A 47 -4.64 -5.23 2.25
CA SER A 47 -6.03 -5.48 1.83
C SER A 47 -6.80 -6.36 2.81
N ASP A 48 -6.12 -7.24 3.55
CA ASP A 48 -6.75 -8.13 4.54
C ASP A 48 -7.31 -7.34 5.75
N GLY A 49 -6.74 -6.17 6.05
CA GLY A 49 -7.16 -5.33 7.18
C GLY A 49 -7.98 -4.10 6.83
N LEU A 50 -7.90 -3.62 5.57
CA LEU A 50 -8.50 -2.36 5.15
C LEU A 50 -8.80 -2.36 3.64
N ALA A 51 -9.79 -1.59 3.20
CA ALA A 51 -10.07 -1.46 1.78
C ALA A 51 -8.91 -0.77 1.03
N LEU A 52 -8.49 -1.38 -0.09
CA LEU A 52 -7.32 -0.97 -0.87
C LEU A 52 -7.66 -0.73 -2.34
N ALA A 53 -7.18 0.39 -2.88
CA ALA A 53 -7.11 0.67 -4.31
C ALA A 53 -5.65 0.50 -4.79
N ALA A 54 -5.35 -0.59 -5.47
CA ALA A 54 -4.00 -0.86 -5.98
C ALA A 54 -3.91 -0.61 -7.48
N ARG A 55 -2.85 0.09 -7.92
CA ARG A 55 -2.52 0.22 -9.34
C ARG A 55 -1.16 -0.43 -9.61
N ARG A 56 -1.17 -1.34 -10.57
CA ARG A 56 0.04 -2.03 -11.02
C ARG A 56 0.87 -1.08 -11.87
N LEU A 57 2.08 -0.79 -11.41
CA LEU A 57 3.05 -0.09 -12.23
C LEU A 57 3.57 -1.08 -13.28
N ALA A 58 3.32 -0.78 -14.56
CA ALA A 58 3.93 -1.50 -15.66
C ALA A 58 5.44 -1.22 -15.60
N THR A 59 6.22 -2.28 -15.39
CA THR A 59 7.68 -2.18 -15.47
C THR A 59 8.02 -1.81 -16.91
N LEU A 60 8.56 -0.61 -17.15
CA LEU A 60 9.25 -0.31 -18.40
C LEU A 60 10.50 -1.19 -18.43
N SER A 61 10.41 -2.37 -19.04
CA SER A 61 11.60 -3.11 -19.44
C SER A 61 12.33 -2.25 -20.48
N ARG A 62 13.46 -1.66 -20.08
CA ARG A 62 14.49 -1.25 -21.03
C ARG A 62 15.32 -2.45 -21.42
#